data_AF-A0A645FQG0-F1
#
_entry.id   AF-A0A645FQG0-F1
#
_cell.length_a   1.000
_cell.length_b   1.000
_cell.length_c   1.000
_cell.angle_alpha   90.00
_cell.angle_beta   90.00
_cell.angle_gamma   90.00
#
_symmetry.space_group_name_H-M   'P 1'
#
loop_
_entity.id
_entity.type
_entity.pdbx_description
1 polymer ?
#
loop_
_entity_poly.entity_id
_entity_poly.type
_entity_poly.pdbx_seq_one_letter_code
_entity_poly.pdbx_strand_id
1 'polypeptide(L)'
;MSGFDVVDAEIIGDMLKISIVSSGCDGNTWVARLICTGGVIKTNPPKREVKIEFTSKELCNAMVSKEFVFDLKPLRWSDSKKVEILLTSDKGTKSLLYKY
;
A
#
# COMPACT_ATOMS: atom_id res chain seq x y z
N MET A 1 15.50 12.64 6.86
CA MET A 1 14.58 11.72 6.15
C MET A 1 13.74 11.03 7.21
N SER A 2 12.52 11.48 7.46
CA SER A 2 11.57 10.75 8.29
C SER A 2 11.04 9.58 7.47
N GLY A 3 11.69 8.42 7.60
CA GLY A 3 11.25 7.20 6.94
C GLY A 3 9.93 6.72 7.55
N PHE A 4 9.06 6.17 6.71
CA PHE A 4 7.92 5.39 7.18
C PHE A 4 8.19 3.91 6.92
N ASP A 5 7.46 3.05 7.61
CA ASP A 5 7.47 1.61 7.37
C ASP A 5 6.05 1.09 7.20
N VAL A 6 5.87 0.12 6.31
CA VAL A 6 4.63 -0.64 6.14
C VAL A 6 4.78 -1.95 6.90
N VAL A 7 4.42 -1.91 8.19
CA VAL A 7 4.62 -3.05 9.10
C VAL A 7 3.65 -4.19 8.82
N ASP A 8 2.45 -3.87 8.35
CA ASP A 8 1.44 -4.86 7.99
C ASP A 8 0.70 -4.49 6.70
N ALA A 9 0.27 -5.50 5.95
CA ALA A 9 -0.51 -5.33 4.74
C ALA A 9 -1.36 -6.58 4.48
N GLU A 10 -2.67 -6.40 4.34
CA GLU A 10 -3.62 -7.48 4.08
C GLU A 10 -4.69 -7.05 3.07
N ILE A 11 -5.30 -8.04 2.41
CA ILE A 11 -6.40 -7.82 1.48
C ILE A 11 -7.65 -8.48 2.05
N ILE A 12 -8.68 -7.67 2.29
CA ILE A 12 -10.00 -8.13 2.75
C ILE A 12 -11.04 -7.71 1.70
N GLY A 13 -11.50 -8.69 0.93
CA GLY A 13 -12.37 -8.43 -0.23
C GLY A 13 -11.67 -7.55 -1.25
N ASP A 14 -12.24 -6.37 -1.52
CA ASP A 14 -11.68 -5.38 -2.45
C ASP A 14 -10.78 -4.33 -1.79
N MET A 15 -10.48 -4.47 -0.50
CA MET A 15 -9.76 -3.47 0.26
C MET A 15 -8.35 -3.95 0.57
N LEU A 16 -7.35 -3.17 0.18
CA LEU A 16 -5.99 -3.27 0.71
C LEU A 16 -5.92 -2.45 1.98
N LYS A 17 -5.71 -3.12 3.11
CA LYS A 17 -5.39 -2.47 4.38
C LYS A 17 -3.89 -2.51 4.60
N ILE A 18 -3.31 -1.40 4.98
CA ILE A 18 -1.91 -1.33 5.39
C ILE A 18 -1.79 -0.61 6.72
N SER A 19 -0.84 -1.06 7.55
CA SER A 19 -0.44 -0.33 8.76
C SER A 19 0.89 0.36 8.50
N ILE A 20 0.88 1.69 8.60
CA ILE A 20 2.09 2.52 8.49
C ILE A 20 2.55 2.93 9.88
N VAL A 21 3.85 2.77 10.13
CA VAL A 21 4.53 3.30 11.31
C VAL A 21 5.49 4.41 10.88
N SER A 22 5.44 5.54 11.57
CA SER A 22 6.35 6.66 11.34
C SER A 22 6.45 7.57 12.56
N SER A 23 7.44 8.45 12.57
CA SER A 23 7.55 9.52 13.56
C SER A 23 6.46 10.57 13.33
N GLY A 24 5.70 10.91 14.37
CA GLY A 24 4.66 11.92 14.32
C GLY A 24 4.11 12.26 15.70
N CYS A 25 3.00 13.00 15.74
CA CYS A 25 2.29 13.36 16.96
C CYS A 25 1.18 12.33 17.24
N ASP A 26 0.24 12.20 16.31
CA ASP A 26 -0.96 11.36 16.46
C ASP A 26 -1.42 10.73 15.12
N GLY A 27 -0.76 11.07 14.01
CA GLY A 27 -1.10 10.54 12.69
C GLY A 27 -2.32 11.17 12.04
N ASN A 28 -2.95 12.19 12.65
CA ASN A 28 -4.18 12.78 12.14
C ASN A 28 -3.96 13.55 10.85
N THR A 29 -2.76 14.10 10.62
CA THR A 29 -2.42 14.83 9.40
C THR A 29 -1.78 13.96 8.32
N TRP A 30 -1.57 12.66 8.61
CA TRP A 30 -0.91 11.75 7.69
C TRP A 30 -1.78 11.46 6.48
N VAL A 31 -1.15 11.55 5.31
CA VAL A 31 -1.76 11.20 4.02
C VAL A 31 -0.94 10.09 3.40
N ALA A 32 -1.61 8.98 3.09
CA ALA A 32 -1.04 7.89 2.30
C ALA A 32 -1.81 7.77 0.98
N ARG A 33 -1.09 7.58 -0.12
CA ARG A 33 -1.65 7.31 -1.45
C ARG A 33 -1.08 6.01 -2.00
N LEU A 34 -1.96 5.21 -2.60
CA LEU A 34 -1.57 4.02 -3.37
C LEU A 34 -1.44 4.43 -4.85
N ILE A 35 -0.23 4.37 -5.37
CA ILE A 35 0.08 4.75 -6.76
C ILE A 35 0.38 3.49 -7.56
N CYS A 36 -0.33 3.27 -8.67
CA CYS A 36 0.00 2.18 -9.60
C CYS A 36 1.17 2.64 -10.48
N THR A 37 2.33 2.00 -10.32
CA THR A 37 3.56 2.34 -11.04
C THR A 37 3.65 1.50 -12.30
N GLY A 38 2.80 1.78 -13.30
CA GLY A 38 2.86 1.16 -14.62
C GLY A 38 1.66 0.28 -14.99
N GLY A 39 1.88 -0.55 -16.01
CA GLY A 39 0.87 -1.44 -16.61
C GLY A 39 0.76 -2.81 -15.94
N VAL A 40 -0.05 -3.69 -16.52
CA VAL A 40 -0.12 -5.10 -16.10
C VAL A 40 1.07 -5.87 -16.65
N ILE A 41 1.79 -6.56 -15.77
CA ILE A 41 2.82 -7.51 -16.16
C ILE A 41 2.14 -8.84 -16.49
N LYS A 42 2.18 -9.23 -17.77
CA LYS A 42 1.49 -10.41 -18.32
C LYS A 42 2.18 -11.72 -17.90
N THR A 43 1.96 -12.12 -16.65
CA THR A 43 2.33 -13.42 -16.08
C THR A 43 1.08 -14.16 -15.60
N ASN A 44 1.22 -15.33 -14.96
CA ASN A 44 0.09 -16.07 -14.41
C ASN A 44 0.32 -16.40 -12.92
N PRO A 45 -0.36 -15.71 -11.97
CA PRO A 45 -1.34 -14.63 -12.19
C PRO A 45 -0.68 -13.34 -12.74
N PRO A 46 -1.43 -12.45 -13.41
CA PRO A 46 -0.93 -11.13 -13.82
C PRO A 46 -0.49 -10.31 -12.61
N LYS A 47 0.52 -9.45 -12.77
CA LYS A 47 1.05 -8.62 -11.67
C LYS A 47 0.74 -7.15 -11.85
N ARG A 48 0.53 -6.45 -10.74
CA ARG A 48 0.37 -4.99 -10.64
C ARG A 48 1.40 -4.46 -9.66
N GLU A 49 2.23 -3.53 -10.11
CA GLU A 49 3.16 -2.82 -9.24
C GLU A 49 2.47 -1.58 -8.67
N VAL A 50 2.50 -1.48 -7.34
CA VAL A 50 1.96 -0.33 -6.62
C VAL A 50 2.97 0.17 -5.61
N LYS A 51 2.96 1.48 -5.37
CA LYS A 51 3.83 2.16 -4.40
C LYS A 51 3.00 2.94 -3.40
N ILE A 52 3.45 2.96 -2.15
CA ILE A 52 2.93 3.90 -1.15
C ILE A 52 3.69 5.21 -1.22
N GLU A 53 2.95 6.29 -1.45
CA GLU A 53 3.42 7.64 -1.14
C GLU A 53 2.86 8.06 0.21
N PHE A 54 3.74 8.44 1.11
CA PHE A 54 3.37 8.87 2.46
C PHE A 54 3.83 10.31 2.68
N THR A 55 2.99 11.12 3.33
CA THR A 55 3.32 12.49 3.72
C THR A 55 2.79 12.75 5.12
N SER A 56 3.66 13.30 5.97
CA SER A 56 3.35 13.79 7.30
C SER A 56 3.83 15.24 7.43
N LYS A 57 3.04 16.09 8.08
CA LYS A 57 3.40 17.48 8.41
C LYS A 57 3.66 17.66 9.92
N GLU A 58 3.75 16.57 10.65
CA GLU A 58 3.88 16.57 12.10
C GLU A 58 5.33 16.79 12.51
N LEU A 59 5.52 17.58 13.58
CA LEU A 59 6.84 17.93 14.09
C LEU A 59 7.26 17.10 15.30
N CYS A 60 6.31 16.35 15.89
CA CYS A 60 6.63 15.46 17.01
C CYS A 60 7.43 14.25 16.53
N ASN A 61 8.25 13.71 17.42
CA ASN A 61 9.10 12.55 17.14
C ASN A 61 8.61 11.28 17.86
N ALA A 62 7.32 11.20 18.21
CA ALA A 62 6.76 9.99 18.80
C ALA A 62 6.56 8.92 17.72
N MET A 63 6.72 7.65 18.07
CA MET A 63 6.44 6.55 17.15
C MET A 63 4.93 6.31 17.13
N VAL A 64 4.29 6.53 15.99
CA VAL A 64 2.85 6.37 15.80
C VAL A 64 2.59 5.29 14.75
N SER A 65 1.48 4.55 14.91
CA SER A 65 1.00 3.57 13.92
C SER A 65 -0.41 3.94 13.48
N LYS A 66 -0.69 3.86 12.17
CA LYS A 66 -2.01 4.15 11.61
C LYS A 66 -2.36 3.23 10.44
N GLU A 67 -3.61 2.78 10.42
CA GLU A 67 -4.17 2.00 9.31
C GLU A 67 -4.64 2.92 8.17
N PHE A 68 -4.33 2.54 6.93
CA PHE A 68 -4.87 3.13 5.72
C PHE A 68 -5.54 2.04 4.87
N VAL A 69 -6.63 2.39 4.21
CA VAL A 69 -7.42 1.47 3.40
C VAL A 69 -7.58 2.00 1.99
N PHE A 70 -7.31 1.16 0.99
CA PHE A 70 -7.38 1.49 -0.43
C PHE A 70 -8.29 0.52 -1.19
N ASP A 71 -9.11 1.04 -2.10
CA ASP A 71 -9.92 0.23 -3.02
C ASP A 71 -9.04 -0.35 -4.13
N LEU A 72 -9.05 -1.68 -4.28
CA LEU A 72 -8.31 -2.43 -5.29
C LEU A 72 -9.10 -2.67 -6.58
N LYS A 73 -10.40 -2.35 -6.64
CA LYS A 73 -11.22 -2.52 -7.87
C LYS A 73 -10.57 -1.90 -9.12
N PRO A 74 -9.95 -0.71 -9.07
CA PRO A 74 -9.29 -0.14 -10.24
C PRO A 74 -8.09 -0.95 -10.75
N LEU A 75 -7.51 -1.82 -9.91
CA LEU A 75 -6.35 -2.64 -10.25
C LEU A 75 -6.71 -4.01 -10.84
N ARG A 76 -8.00 -4.36 -10.85
CA ARG A 76 -8.50 -5.58 -11.49
C ARG A 76 -8.06 -5.63 -12.96
N TRP A 77 -7.94 -6.85 -13.46
CA TRP A 77 -7.63 -7.15 -14.85
C TRP A 77 -8.78 -7.91 -15.49
N SER A 78 -9.19 -7.51 -16.70
CA SER A 78 -10.34 -8.10 -17.40
C SER A 78 -10.17 -9.60 -17.64
N ASP A 79 -8.94 -10.03 -17.94
CA ASP A 79 -8.67 -11.40 -18.39
C ASP A 79 -8.30 -12.34 -17.23
N SER A 80 -8.50 -11.90 -15.98
CA SER A 80 -8.23 -12.71 -14.79
C SER A 80 -9.20 -12.38 -13.64
N LYS A 81 -9.39 -13.32 -12.71
CA LYS A 81 -10.08 -13.13 -11.43
C LYS A 81 -9.13 -13.04 -10.23
N LYS A 82 -7.85 -12.93 -10.53
CA LYS A 82 -6.79 -12.76 -9.56
C LYS A 82 -5.64 -11.96 -10.15
N VAL A 83 -5.02 -11.13 -9.34
CA VAL A 83 -3.78 -10.44 -9.67
C VAL A 83 -2.85 -10.50 -8.47
N GLU A 84 -1.56 -10.54 -8.73
CA GLU A 84 -0.54 -10.40 -7.69
C GLU A 84 -0.19 -8.91 -7.57
N ILE A 85 -0.45 -8.34 -6.40
CA ILE A 85 -0.13 -6.95 -6.07
C ILE A 85 1.29 -6.91 -5.49
N LEU A 86 2.20 -6.24 -6.17
CA LEU A 86 3.56 -5.99 -5.73
C LEU A 86 3.59 -4.60 -5.05
N LEU A 87 3.42 -4.58 -3.74
CA LEU A 87 3.38 -3.38 -2.92
C LEU A 87 4.79 -2.96 -2.50
N THR A 88 5.27 -1.85 -3.06
CA THR A 88 6.60 -1.29 -2.76
C THR A 88 6.52 -0.13 -1.79
N SER A 89 7.42 -0.13 -0.80
CA SER A 89 7.62 0.90 0.21
C SER A 89 9.11 1.21 0.36
N ASP A 90 9.47 2.16 1.21
CA ASP A 90 10.87 2.52 1.49
C ASP A 90 11.69 1.36 2.10
N LYS A 91 11.03 0.36 2.69
CA LYS A 91 11.67 -0.79 3.35
C LYS A 91 11.70 -2.05 2.49
N GLY A 92 11.05 -2.04 1.33
CA GLY A 92 11.03 -3.16 0.39
C GLY A 92 9.67 -3.41 -0.23
N THR A 93 9.55 -4.58 -0.85
CA THR A 93 8.36 -4.99 -1.61
C THR A 93 7.70 -6.20 -0.97
N LYS A 94 6.37 -6.13 -0.77
CA LYS A 94 5.52 -7.25 -0.36
C LYS A 94 4.70 -7.72 -1.55
N SER A 95 4.48 -9.03 -1.65
CA SER A 95 3.57 -9.62 -2.64
C SER A 95 2.28 -10.08 -1.96
N LEU A 96 1.14 -9.65 -2.51
CA LEU A 96 -0.19 -9.98 -2.00
C LEU A 96 -1.05 -10.51 -3.14
N LEU A 97 -1.62 -11.71 -2.97
CA LEU A 97 -2.54 -12.26 -3.97
C LEU A 97 -3.95 -11.69 -3.76
N TYR A 98 -4.38 -10.85 -4.69
CA TYR A 98 -5.74 -10.31 -4.73
C TYR A 98 -6.64 -11.21 -5.59
N LYS A 99 -7.71 -11.73 -5.00
CA LYS A 99 -8.76 -12.52 -5.68
C LYS A 99 -10.08 -11.75 -5.62
N TYR A 100 -10.80 -11.68 -6.74
CA TYR A 100 -12.03 -10.89 -6.89
C TYR A 100 -13.01 -11.47 -7.91
#